data_AF-A0AAV8WV61-F1
#
_entry.id   AF-A0AAV8WV61-F1
#
_cell.length_a   1.000
_cell.length_b   1.000
_cell.length_c   1.000
_cell.angle_alpha   90.00
_cell.angle_beta   90.00
_cell.angle_gamma   90.00
#
_symmetry.space_group_name_H-M   'P 1'
#
loop_
_entity.id
_entity.type
_entity.pdbx_description
1 polymer ?
#
loop_
_entity_poly.entity_id
_entity_poly.type
_entity_poly.pdbx_seq_one_letter_code
_entity_poly.pdbx_strand_id
1 'polypeptide(L)' 'MSQIYNGLDNTYNLLTKLCHQNKPVIVSSTGNFMFIEFTSDYSYQGKGFNANYSTIPTSKC' A
#
# COMPACT_ATOMS: atom_id res chain seq x y z
N MET A 1 -9.70 -5.96 -1.59
CA MET A 1 -9.32 -4.64 -2.13
C MET A 1 -8.32 -4.01 -1.18
N SER A 2 -7.19 -3.53 -1.68
CA SER A 2 -6.15 -2.91 -0.85
C SER A 2 -6.15 -1.40 -1.07
N GLN A 3 -6.11 -0.62 0.00
CA GLN A 3 -5.99 0.83 -0.02
C GLN A 3 -4.68 1.21 0.66
N ILE A 4 -3.92 2.11 0.05
CA ILE A 4 -2.59 2.51 0.53
C ILE A 4 -2.63 4.01 0.80
N TYR A 5 -2.26 4.43 1.99
CA TYR A 5 -2.34 5.80 2.47
C TYR A 5 -0.95 6.35 2.86
N ASN A 6 -0.74 7.64 2.67
CA ASN A 6 0.50 8.36 2.96
C ASN A 6 0.52 8.85 4.42
N GLY A 7 0.52 7.93 5.38
CA GLY A 7 0.51 8.29 6.79
C GLY A 7 0.33 7.10 7.73
N LEU A 8 -0.14 7.39 8.94
CA LEU A 8 -0.25 6.43 10.04
C LEU A 8 -1.51 5.56 9.97
N ASP A 9 -2.59 6.09 9.39
CA ASP A 9 -3.90 5.46 9.32
C ASP A 9 -4.66 5.85 8.03
N ASN A 10 -5.93 5.43 7.92
CA ASN A 10 -6.82 5.68 6.79
C ASN A 10 -7.43 7.10 6.75
N THR A 11 -7.10 7.98 7.70
CA THR A 11 -7.50 9.40 7.67
C THR A 11 -6.53 10.25 6.85
N TYR A 12 -5.33 9.72 6.58
CA TYR A 12 -4.31 10.36 5.74
C TYR A 12 -4.63 10.24 4.25
N ASN A 13 -3.86 10.94 3.41
CA ASN A 13 -4.08 10.97 1.97
C ASN A 13 -3.97 9.57 1.34
N LEU A 14 -5.02 9.13 0.64
CA LEU A 14 -5.01 7.89 -0.13
C LEU A 14 -4.05 8.03 -1.33
N LEU A 15 -3.00 7.22 -1.35
CA LEU A 15 -2.03 7.15 -2.45
C LEU A 15 -2.60 6.37 -3.63
N THR A 16 -3.13 5.17 -3.35
CA THR A 16 -3.69 4.32 -4.41
C THR A 16 -4.64 3.27 -3.86
N LYS A 17 -5.47 2.75 -4.75
CA LYS A 17 -6.43 1.68 -4.47
C LYS A 17 -6.23 0.56 -5.47
N LEU A 18 -5.95 -0.64 -4.96
CA LEU A 18 -5.60 -1.82 -5.74
C LEU A 18 -6.70 -2.87 -5.61
N CYS A 19 -7.17 -3.38 -6.75
CA CYS A 19 -8.08 -4.52 -6.83
C CYS A 19 -7.45 -5.57 -7.75
N HIS A 20 -7.19 -6.78 -7.23
CA HIS A 20 -6.62 -7.91 -7.98
C HIS A 20 -5.43 -7.53 -8.85
N GLN A 21 -4.28 -7.24 -8.22
CA GLN A 21 -3.06 -6.94 -8.96
C GLN A 21 -2.24 -8.18 -9.28
N ASN A 22 -2.13 -8.48 -10.58
CA ASN A 22 -1.26 -9.54 -11.10
C ASN A 22 0.18 -9.07 -11.29
N LYS A 23 0.44 -7.76 -11.19
CA LYS A 23 1.77 -7.16 -11.34
C LYS A 23 2.17 -6.40 -10.07
N PRO A 24 3.46 -6.41 -9.68
CA PRO A 24 3.94 -5.59 -8.58
C PRO A 24 3.67 -4.11 -8.86
N VAL A 25 3.05 -3.43 -7.90
CA VAL A 25 2.84 -1.98 -7.95
C VAL A 25 3.85 -1.33 -7.00
N ILE A 26 4.61 -0.37 -7.50
CA ILE A 26 5.55 0.40 -6.69
C ILE A 26 4.83 1.66 -6.23
N VAL A 27 4.80 1.87 -4.90
CA VAL A 27 4.20 3.05 -4.27
C VAL A 27 5.21 3.64 -3.31
N SER A 28 5.43 4.95 -3.38
CA SER A 28 6.35 5.67 -2.50
C SER A 28 5.58 6.64 -1.62
N SER A 29 5.83 6.60 -0.31
CA SER A 29 5.38 7.64 0.62
C SER A 29 6.29 8.86 0.54
N THR A 30 5.75 10.04 0.86
CA THR A 30 6.57 11.27 1.00
C THR A 30 7.18 11.40 2.39
N GLY A 31 6.75 10.58 3.34
CA GLY A 31 7.28 10.53 4.70
C GLY A 31 7.60 9.11 5.14
N ASN A 32 7.83 8.96 6.44
CA ASN A 32 8.32 7.72 7.05
C ASN A 32 7.20 6.73 7.40
N PHE A 33 5.95 7.10 7.11
CA PHE A 33 4.76 6.33 7.46
C PHE A 33 3.94 6.03 6.22
N MET A 34 3.48 4.78 6.12
CA MET A 34 2.57 4.30 5.11
C MET A 34 1.60 3.32 5.77
N PHE A 35 0.31 3.47 5.48
CA PHE A 35 -0.74 2.61 6.02
C PHE A 35 -1.39 1.81 4.89
N ILE A 36 -1.53 0.49 5.08
CA ILE A 36 -2.15 -0.40 4.10
C ILE A 36 -3.39 -1.03 4.73
N GLU A 37 -4.56 -0.71 4.17
CA GLU A 37 -5.85 -1.27 4.57
C GLU A 37 -6.27 -2.33 3.56
N PHE A 38 -6.27 -3.60 4.00
CA PHE A 38 -6.76 -4.72 3.20
C PHE A 38 -8.17 -5.10 3.62
N THR A 39 -9.14 -4.91 2.73
CA THR A 39 -10.54 -5.30 2.95
C THR A 39 -10.89 -6.46 2.02
N SER A 40 -11.25 -7.62 2.57
CA SER A 40 -11.76 -8.78 1.81
C SER A 40 -13.21 -9.06 2.17
N ASP A 41 -14.01 -9.47 1.18
CA ASP A 41 -15.35 -10.01 1.38
C ASP A 41 -15.33 -11.55 1.36
N TYR A 42 -16.43 -12.18 1.79
CA TYR A 42 -16.58 -13.64 1.84
C TYR A 42 -16.62 -14.30 0.45
N SER A 43 -16.92 -13.49 -0.58
CA SER A 43 -17.24 -13.92 -1.95
C SER A 43 -16.03 -14.30 -2.80
N TYR A 44 -14.83 -13.75 -2.52
CA TYR A 44 -13.60 -14.06 -3.26
C TYR A 44 -12.45 -14.42 -2.30
N GLN A 45 -12.32 -15.72 -2.02
CA GLN A 45 -11.21 -16.27 -1.25
C GLN A 45 -9.96 -16.36 -2.15
N GLY A 46 -8.98 -15.48 -1.92
CA GLY A 46 -7.72 -15.41 -2.66
C GLY A 46 -6.49 -15.62 -1.76
N LYS A 47 -5.28 -15.54 -2.35
CA LYS A 47 -4.00 -15.75 -1.63
C LYS A 47 -3.59 -14.60 -0.67
N GLY A 48 -4.43 -13.59 -0.48
CA GLY A 48 -4.09 -12.38 0.27
C GLY A 48 -3.27 -11.38 -0.54
N PHE A 49 -2.35 -10.66 0.10
CA PHE A 49 -1.41 -9.74 -0.55
C PHE A 49 0.03 -10.06 -0.12
N ASN A 50 0.99 -9.77 -0.99
CA ASN A 50 2.41 -9.80 -0.69
C ASN A 50 3.00 -8.43 -1.06
N ALA A 51 3.71 -7.81 -0.12
CA ALA A 51 4.36 -6.54 -0.31
C ALA A 51 5.76 -6.58 0.28
N ASN A 52 6.69 -5.91 -0.39
CA ASN A 52 8.02 -5.64 0.13
C ASN A 52 8.17 -4.12 0.28
N TYR A 53 8.79 -3.68 1.37
CA TYR A 53 9.05 -2.26 1.62
C TYR A 53 10.54 -2.00 1.67
N SER A 54 10.95 -0.85 1.16
CA SER A 54 12.31 -0.34 1.28
C SER A 54 12.28 1.16 1.54
N THR A 55 13.21 1.63 2.37
CA THR A 55 13.41 3.06 2.60
C THR A 55 14.32 3.60 1.52
N ILE A 56 13.83 4.55 0.72
CA ILE A 56 14.65 5.24 -0.27
C ILE A 56 15.22 6.49 0.42
N PRO A 57 16.56 6.60 0.58
CA PRO A 57 17.15 7.83 1.12
C PRO A 57 16.80 9.00 0.20
N THR A 58 16.17 10.03 0.72
CA THR A 58 15.91 11.27 -0.03
C THR A 58 17.17 12.09 -0.26
N SER A 59 18.28 11.73 0.41
CA SER A 59 19.62 12.27 0.19
C SER A 59 20.44 11.31 -0.69
N LYS A 60 20.52 11.60 -1.99
CA LYS A 60 21.81 11.42 -2.68
C LYS A 60 22.63 12.66 -2.38
N CYS A 61 23.70 12.50 -1.61
CA CYS A 61 24.78 13.47 -1.61
C CYS A 61 25.46 13.48 -2.99
#